data_AF-A0A2G6DDD4-F1
#
_entry.id   AF-A0A2G6DDD4-F1
#
_cell.length_a   1.000
_cell.length_b   1.000
_cell.length_c   1.000
_cell.angle_alpha   90.00
_cell.angle_beta   90.00
_cell.angle_gamma   90.00
#
_symmetry.space_group_name_H-M   'P 1'
#
loop_
_entity.id
_entity.type
_entity.pdbx_description
1 polymer ?
#
loop_
_entity_poly.entity_id
_entity_poly.type
_entity_poly.pdbx_seq_one_letter_code
_entity_poly.pdbx_strand_id
1 'polypeptide(L)' 'MDTLKSTQVLRAIVEQGGLTKAAGLLNISKPIASRHLSNLENHLRAKLLYRNNRPA' A
#
# COMPACT_ATOMS: atom_id res chain seq x y z
N MET A 1 -1.32 -5.49 -13.96
CA MET A 1 -1.88 -4.56 -12.97
C MET A 1 -1.37 -3.16 -13.30
N ASP A 2 -2.21 -2.15 -13.16
CA ASP A 2 -1.82 -0.75 -13.37
C ASP A 2 -0.82 -0.26 -12.32
N THR A 3 0.36 0.16 -12.77
CA THR A 3 1.40 0.78 -11.94
C THR A 3 0.88 2.08 -11.33
N LEU A 4 0.07 2.85 -12.08
CA LEU A 4 -0.53 4.10 -11.60
C LEU A 4 -1.37 3.88 -10.33
N LYS A 5 -2.26 2.86 -10.36
CA LYS A 5 -3.09 2.52 -9.19
C LYS A 5 -2.22 2.06 -8.03
N SER A 6 -1.14 1.33 -8.32
CA SER A 6 -0.21 0.83 -7.30
C SER A 6 0.54 1.97 -6.61
N THR A 7 0.95 3.01 -7.35
CA THR A 7 1.56 4.23 -6.81
C THR A 7 0.56 5.05 -5.98
N GLN A 8 -0.70 5.18 -6.42
CA GLN A 8 -1.76 5.84 -5.65
C GLN A 8 -2.02 5.13 -4.32
N VAL A 9 -2.04 3.80 -4.34
CA VAL A 9 -2.19 2.97 -3.13
C VAL A 9 -1.01 3.20 -2.18
N LEU A 10 0.24 3.21 -2.68
CA LEU A 10 1.41 3.52 -1.85
C LEU A 10 1.28 4.89 -1.19
N ARG A 11 0.98 5.94 -1.97
CA ARG A 11 0.79 7.30 -1.45
C ARG A 11 -0.25 7.32 -0.32
N ALA A 12 -1.40 6.69 -0.54
CA ALA A 12 -2.45 6.62 0.48
C ALA A 12 -2.01 5.87 1.74
N ILE A 13 -1.21 4.80 1.63
CA ILE A 13 -0.69 4.06 2.79
C ILE A 13 0.24 4.94 3.63
N VAL A 14 1.12 5.71 2.98
CA VAL A 14 2.06 6.62 3.65
C VAL A 14 1.30 7.78 4.33
N GLU A 15 0.37 8.41 3.62
CA GLU A 15 -0.41 9.54 4.15
C GLU A 15 -1.34 9.13 5.31
N GLN A 16 -1.94 7.94 5.23
CA GLN A 16 -2.88 7.46 6.25
C GLN A 16 -2.20 6.69 7.38
N GLY A 17 -0.90 6.39 7.25
CA GLY A 17 -0.13 5.61 8.23
C GLY A 17 -0.55 4.15 8.33
N GLY A 18 -1.13 3.57 7.27
CA GLY A 18 -1.45 2.14 7.26
C GLY A 18 -2.36 1.63 6.15
N LEU A 19 -2.25 0.32 5.88
CA LEU A 19 -3.00 -0.41 4.85
C LEU A 19 -4.52 -0.36 5.06
N THR A 20 -5.00 -0.48 6.29
CA THR A 20 -6.44 -0.51 6.57
C THR A 20 -7.10 0.84 6.28
N LYS A 21 -6.48 1.94 6.74
CA LYS A 21 -6.99 3.30 6.52
C LYS A 21 -6.93 3.69 5.04
N ALA A 22 -5.83 3.37 4.37
CA ALA A 22 -5.68 3.60 2.93
C ALA A 22 -6.67 2.81 2.08
N ALA A 23 -6.94 1.56 2.44
CA ALA A 23 -7.95 0.74 1.75
C ALA A 23 -9.35 1.35 1.89
N GLY A 24 -9.71 1.82 3.09
CA GLY A 24 -10.96 2.55 3.33
C GLY A 24 -11.06 3.84 2.49
N LEU A 25 -10.00 4.66 2.47
CA LEU A 25 -9.96 5.89 1.67
C LEU A 25 -10.15 5.62 0.17
N LEU A 26 -9.55 4.54 -0.33
CA LEU A 26 -9.57 4.19 -1.75
C LEU A 26 -10.78 3.33 -2.15
N ASN A 27 -11.71 3.04 -1.22
CA ASN A 27 -12.85 2.15 -1.42
C ASN A 27 -12.45 0.77 -1.99
N ILE A 28 -11.33 0.22 -1.52
CA ILE A 28 -10.85 -1.12 -1.90
C ILE A 28 -10.68 -1.98 -0.66
N SER A 29 -10.60 -3.29 -0.85
CA SER A 29 -10.30 -4.20 0.26
C SER A 29 -8.81 -4.15 0.63
N LYS A 30 -8.51 -4.35 1.91
CA LYS A 30 -7.14 -4.47 2.44
C LYS A 30 -6.24 -5.46 1.65
N PRO A 31 -6.68 -6.67 1.25
CA PRO A 31 -5.85 -7.57 0.45
C PRO A 31 -5.53 -7.01 -0.96
N ILE A 32 -6.43 -6.23 -1.57
CA ILE A 32 -6.17 -5.56 -2.84
C ILE A 32 -5.13 -4.45 -2.67
N ALA A 33 -5.24 -3.63 -1.62
CA ALA A 33 -4.21 -2.64 -1.29
C ALA A 33 -2.84 -3.29 -1.04
N SER A 34 -2.81 -4.41 -0.30
CA SER A 34 -1.58 -5.18 -0.07
C SER A 34 -0.99 -5.74 -1.36
N ARG A 35 -1.82 -6.24 -2.28
CA ARG A 35 -1.37 -6.76 -3.58
C ARG A 35 -0.76 -5.66 -4.46
N HIS A 36 -1.38 -4.48 -4.48
CA HIS A 36 -0.83 -3.31 -5.19
C HIS A 36 0.54 -2.90 -4.65
N LEU A 37 0.69 -2.85 -3.32
CA LEU A 37 1.97 -2.58 -2.68
C LEU A 37 3.03 -3.63 -3.05
N SER A 38 2.73 -4.93 -2.89
CA SER A 38 3.68 -6.00 -3.21
C SER A 38 4.08 -6.00 -4.69
N ASN A 39 3.14 -5.68 -5.59
CA ASN A 39 3.45 -5.59 -7.02
C ASN A 39 4.36 -4.41 -7.34
N LEU A 40 4.18 -3.27 -6.65
CA LEU A 40 5.05 -2.12 -6.81
C LEU A 40 6.46 -2.41 -6.28
N GLU A 41 6.57 -3.06 -5.12
CA GLU A 41 7.84 -3.50 -4.55
C GLU A 41 8.57 -4.49 -5.47
N ASN A 42 7.83 -5.45 -6.05
CA ASN A 42 8.37 -6.41 -7.01
C ASN A 42 8.84 -5.75 -8.30
N HIS A 43 8.09 -4.77 -8.80
CA HIS A 43 8.45 -4.02 -10.01
C HIS A 43 9.72 -3.20 -9.80
N LEU A 44 9.85 -2.53 -8.66
CA LEU A 44 11.01 -1.71 -8.31
C LEU A 44 12.17 -2.52 -7.74
N ARG A 45 11.97 -3.82 -7.47
CA ARG A 45 12.92 -4.72 -6.78
C ARG A 45 13.43 -4.13 -5.46
N ALA A 46 12.55 -3.43 -4.74
CA ALA A 46 12.87 -2.73 -3.51
C ALA A 46 11.72 -2.84 -2.51
N LYS A 47 12.05 -2.99 -1.22
CA LYS A 47 11.05 -2.86 -0.15
C LYS A 47 10.78 -1.38 0.08
N LEU A 48 9.52 -0.98 -0.03
CA LEU A 48 9.10 0.41 0.11
C LEU A 48 8.59 0.69 1.52
N LEU A 49 7.97 -0.31 2.17
CA LEU A 49 7.42 -0.18 3.50
C LEU A 49 7.88 -1.31 4.41
N TYR A 50 8.52 -0.96 5.52
CA TYR A 50 8.71 -1.88 6.62
C TYR A 50 7.42 -1.91 7.43
N ARG A 51 6.76 -3.07 7.49
CA ARG A 51 5.62 -3.30 8.39
C ARG A 51 6.12 -3.27 9.84
N ASN A 52 6.36 -2.08 10.37
CA ASN A 52 6.57 -1.93 11.80
C ASN A 52 5.18 -1.87 12.43
N ASN A 53 4.78 -2.99 13.02
CA ASN A 53 3.48 -3.15 13.67
C ASN A 53 3.51 -2.45 15.03
N ARG A 54 3.91 -1.16 15.07
CA ARG A 54 4.09 -0.43 16.32
C ARG A 54 2.70 -0.14 16.89
N PRO A 55 2.32 -0.72 18.05
CA PRO A 55 1.24 -0.17 18.83
C PRO A 55 1.78 1.06 19.60
N ALA A 56 0.89 2.02 19.86
CA ALA A 56 1.10 3.31 20.53
C ALA A 56 1.56 4.45 19.63
#